data_AF-A0A5B0PD44-F1
#
_entry.id   AF-A0A5B0PD44-F1
#
_cell.length_a   1.000
_cell.length_b   1.000
_cell.length_c   1.000
_cell.angle_alpha   90.00
_cell.angle_beta   90.00
_cell.angle_gamma   90.00
#
_symmetry.space_group_name_H-M   'P 1'
#
loop_
_entity.id
_entity.type
_entity.pdbx_description
1 polymer ?
#
loop_
_entity_poly.entity_id
_entity_poly.type
_entity_poly.pdbx_seq_one_letter_code
_entity_poly.pdbx_strand_id
1 'polypeptide(L)'
;MDHSEDNDTPVDVLTQEEFTQIIIRRQKLASSANIRRTMLLESATLMLDDDTRYDDLFGKHGGSKPGKKPNIPRNFEAAYQQLYQHYFSDTPLYDSRLFRRRFRMSKELFLKITDSV
;
A
#
# COMPACT_ATOMS: atom_id res chain seq x y z
N MET A 1 -28.90 42.53 52.35
CA MET A 1 -29.81 41.37 52.29
C MET A 1 -30.48 41.45 50.94
N ASP A 2 -29.93 40.73 49.97
CA ASP A 2 -30.55 40.52 48.67
C ASP A 2 -30.15 39.11 48.19
N HIS A 3 -31.06 38.53 47.44
CA HIS A 3 -31.27 37.13 47.16
C HIS A 3 -30.33 36.57 46.08
N SER A 4 -30.09 35.26 46.22
CA SER A 4 -30.03 34.23 45.18
C SER A 4 -29.45 34.58 43.81
N GLU A 5 -28.46 33.82 43.37
CA GLU A 5 -28.69 32.98 42.18
C GLU A 5 -27.76 31.77 42.21
N ASP A 6 -28.40 30.61 42.36
CA ASP A 6 -27.86 29.28 42.21
C ASP A 6 -27.23 29.15 40.83
N ASN A 7 -25.99 28.65 40.78
CA ASN A 7 -25.48 28.08 39.54
C ASN A 7 -24.94 26.67 39.79
N ASP A 8 -25.81 25.85 40.38
CA ASP A 8 -25.75 24.39 40.27
C ASP A 8 -26.28 24.01 38.88
N THR A 9 -25.51 24.26 37.83
CA THR A 9 -25.62 23.41 36.64
C THR A 9 -24.78 22.17 36.96
N PRO A 10 -25.38 20.97 37.06
CA PRO A 10 -24.59 19.75 37.20
C PRO A 10 -23.76 19.64 35.93
N VAL A 11 -22.48 20.00 36.03
CA VAL A 11 -21.52 19.62 35.01
C VAL A 11 -21.53 18.11 35.06
N ASP A 12 -22.15 17.48 34.07
CA ASP A 12 -22.22 16.02 33.94
C ASP A 12 -20.77 15.54 33.77
N VAL A 13 -20.10 15.31 34.91
CA VAL A 13 -18.72 14.87 34.96
C VAL A 13 -18.75 13.41 34.55
N LEU A 14 -18.62 13.22 33.24
CA LEU A 14 -18.61 11.93 32.58
C LEU A 14 -17.66 11.01 33.36
N THR A 15 -18.21 9.91 33.87
CA THR A 15 -17.45 9.02 34.74
C THR A 15 -16.28 8.40 33.96
N GLN A 16 -15.22 7.99 34.66
CA GLN A 16 -14.05 7.37 34.04
C GLN A 16 -14.45 6.18 33.13
N GLU A 17 -15.48 5.43 33.52
CA GLU A 17 -16.01 4.31 32.75
C GLU A 17 -16.69 4.77 31.47
N GLU A 18 -17.50 5.82 31.52
CA GLU A 18 -18.13 6.38 30.32
C GLU A 18 -17.10 7.00 29.37
N PHE A 19 -16.07 7.66 29.91
CA PHE A 19 -14.98 8.20 29.12
C PHE A 19 -14.20 7.09 28.40
N THR A 20 -13.90 6.00 29.11
CA THR A 20 -13.22 4.85 28.50
C THR A 20 -14.09 4.19 27.43
N GLN A 21 -15.40 4.07 27.65
CA GLN A 21 -16.33 3.53 26.64
C GLN A 21 -16.44 4.42 25.40
N ILE A 22 -16.43 5.75 25.54
CA ILE A 22 -16.42 6.69 24.41
C ILE A 22 -15.13 6.54 23.59
N ILE A 23 -13.98 6.40 24.25
CA ILE A 23 -12.68 6.19 23.58
C ILE A 23 -12.69 4.86 22.82
N ILE A 24 -13.14 3.77 23.45
CA ILE A 24 -13.21 2.44 22.82
C ILE A 24 -14.18 2.46 21.62
N ARG A 25 -15.34 3.12 21.74
CA ARG A 25 -16.33 3.27 20.66
C ARG A 25 -15.78 4.07 19.48
N ARG A 26 -15.00 5.14 19.75
CA ARG A 26 -14.30 5.92 18.71
C ARG A 26 -13.18 5.13 18.03
N GLN A 27 -12.41 4.32 18.77
CA GLN A 27 -11.40 3.43 18.19
C GLN A 27 -12.01 2.37 17.25
N LYS A 28 -13.18 1.81 17.61
CA LYS A 28 -13.90 0.85 16.76
C LYS A 28 -14.50 1.45 15.49
N LEU A 29 -14.96 2.72 15.53
CA LEU A 29 -15.50 3.39 14.33
C LEU A 29 -14.41 3.88 13.37
N ALA A 30 -13.18 4.05 13.85
CA ALA A 30 -12.08 4.65 13.09
C ALA A 30 -11.04 3.63 12.58
N SER A 31 -11.27 2.34 12.80
CA SER A 31 -10.42 1.22 12.36
C SER A 31 -10.39 0.98 10.85
N SER A 32 -10.92 1.91 10.03
CA SER A 32 -10.79 1.83 8.56
C SER A 32 -10.17 3.07 7.89
N ALA A 33 -9.87 4.14 8.63
CA ALA A 33 -9.26 5.36 8.05
C ALA A 33 -8.11 5.98 8.87
N ASN A 34 -7.82 5.49 10.08
CA ASN A 34 -6.83 6.12 10.94
C ASN A 34 -5.38 5.85 10.56
N ILE A 35 -5.05 4.66 10.05
CA ILE A 35 -3.64 4.30 9.78
C ILE A 35 -3.00 5.28 8.78
N ARG A 36 -3.73 5.71 7.75
CA ARG A 36 -3.21 6.68 6.76
C ARG A 36 -3.11 8.09 7.33
N ARG A 37 -4.05 8.51 8.19
CA ARG A 37 -4.00 9.84 8.84
C ARG A 37 -2.92 9.90 9.90
N THR A 38 -2.76 8.86 10.72
CA THR A 38 -1.69 8.78 11.73
C THR A 38 -0.34 8.70 11.05
N MET A 39 -0.18 7.87 10.02
CA MET A 39 1.06 7.84 9.22
C MET A 39 1.33 9.18 8.53
N LEU A 40 0.31 9.88 8.01
CA LEU A 40 0.50 11.19 7.37
C LEU A 40 0.92 12.25 8.38
N LEU A 41 0.29 12.29 9.57
CA LEU A 41 0.68 13.22 10.64
C LEU A 41 2.09 12.93 11.15
N GLU A 42 2.41 11.66 11.37
CA GLU A 42 3.71 11.17 11.85
C GLU A 42 4.83 11.42 10.82
N SER A 43 4.53 11.23 9.52
CA SER A 43 5.45 11.56 8.43
C SER A 43 5.67 13.07 8.27
N ALA A 44 4.64 13.90 8.49
CA ALA A 44 4.75 15.35 8.41
C ALA A 44 5.61 15.91 9.56
N THR A 45 5.55 15.30 10.75
CA THR A 45 6.48 15.59 11.85
C THR A 45 7.91 15.15 11.55
N LEU A 46 8.11 14.00 10.90
CA LEU A 46 9.45 13.52 10.51
C LEU A 46 10.08 14.37 9.38
N MET A 47 9.29 14.81 8.39
CA MET A 47 9.78 15.64 7.27
C MET A 47 10.30 17.03 7.71
N LEU A 48 9.99 17.43 8.94
CA LEU A 48 10.51 18.66 9.55
C LEU A 48 11.85 18.44 10.28
N ASP A 49 12.28 17.19 10.46
CA ASP A 49 13.60 16.82 10.98
C ASP A 49 14.55 16.48 9.81
N ASP A 50 15.58 17.32 9.61
CA ASP A 50 16.55 17.27 8.50
C ASP A 50 17.38 15.97 8.43
N ASP A 51 17.38 15.17 9.51
CA ASP A 51 18.15 13.92 9.61
C ASP A 51 17.39 12.67 9.14
N THR A 52 16.11 12.80 8.77
CA THR A 52 15.27 11.63 8.47
C THR A 52 15.22 11.32 6.95
N ARG A 53 15.67 10.13 6.57
CA ARG A 53 15.72 9.68 5.17
C ARG A 53 14.38 9.07 4.76
N TYR A 54 13.95 9.32 3.52
CA TYR A 54 12.70 8.77 2.94
C TYR A 54 12.51 7.25 3.11
N ASP A 55 13.61 6.48 3.15
CA ASP A 55 13.60 5.02 3.34
C ASP A 55 13.08 4.58 4.72
N ASP A 56 13.17 5.46 5.73
CA ASP A 56 12.71 5.18 7.10
C ASP A 56 11.22 5.48 7.30
N LEU A 57 10.60 6.25 6.40
CA LEU A 57 9.18 6.65 6.44
C LEU A 57 8.23 5.58 5.90
N PHE A 58 8.70 4.77 4.93
CA PHE A 58 7.91 3.70 4.33
C PHE A 58 8.53 2.37 4.70
N GLY A 59 7.94 1.71 5.70
CA GLY A 59 8.45 0.45 6.25
C GLY A 59 8.86 -0.53 5.15
N LYS A 60 10.06 -1.11 5.30
CA LYS A 60 10.69 -2.04 4.34
C LYS A 60 9.65 -3.04 3.84
N HIS A 61 9.37 -3.03 2.54
CA HIS A 61 8.48 -4.01 1.91
C HIS A 61 8.99 -5.42 2.25
N GLY A 62 8.23 -6.14 3.07
CA GLY A 62 8.61 -7.47 3.53
C GLY A 62 8.61 -8.46 2.37
N GLY A 63 9.74 -9.12 2.15
CA GLY A 63 9.86 -10.23 1.21
C GLY A 63 9.05 -11.46 1.62
N SER A 64 9.30 -12.59 0.95
CA SER A 64 8.65 -13.86 1.29
C SER A 64 8.85 -14.19 2.78
N LYS A 65 7.74 -14.36 3.51
CA LYS A 65 7.78 -14.74 4.92
C LYS A 65 8.14 -16.23 5.07
N PRO A 66 9.04 -16.60 6.00
CA PRO A 66 9.30 -17.99 6.32
C PRO A 66 8.00 -18.75 6.67
N GLY A 67 7.89 -20.02 6.27
CA GLY A 67 6.70 -20.85 6.52
C GLY A 67 5.60 -20.78 5.45
N LYS A 68 5.80 -20.02 4.36
CA LYS A 68 4.97 -20.15 3.15
C LYS A 68 5.31 -21.45 2.41
N LYS A 69 4.34 -22.01 1.68
CA LYS A 69 4.54 -23.20 0.85
C LYS A 69 5.71 -22.98 -0.12
N PRO A 70 6.53 -24.01 -0.39
CA PRO A 70 7.64 -23.88 -1.34
C PRO A 70 7.11 -23.49 -2.72
N ASN A 71 7.97 -22.83 -3.50
CA ASN A 71 7.62 -22.49 -4.87
C ASN A 71 7.38 -23.77 -5.68
N ILE A 72 6.28 -23.81 -6.42
CA ILE A 72 5.91 -24.98 -7.22
C ILE A 72 6.74 -24.94 -8.51
N PRO A 73 7.41 -26.04 -8.93
CA PRO A 73 8.10 -26.08 -10.21
C PRO A 73 7.06 -26.00 -11.33
N ARG A 74 7.03 -24.88 -12.06
CA ARG A 74 6.06 -24.62 -13.15
C ARG A 74 6.65 -24.80 -14.56
N ASN A 75 7.79 -25.49 -14.68
CA ASN A 75 8.51 -25.63 -15.95
C ASN A 75 8.78 -24.27 -16.63
N PHE A 76 9.33 -23.33 -15.86
CA PHE A 76 9.57 -21.94 -16.32
C PHE A 76 10.35 -21.88 -17.63
N GLU A 77 11.35 -22.75 -17.77
CA GLU A 77 12.20 -22.82 -18.96
C GLU A 77 11.42 -23.20 -20.22
N ALA A 78 10.55 -24.21 -20.15
CA ALA A 78 9.70 -24.59 -21.27
C ALA A 78 8.71 -23.46 -21.64
N ALA A 79 8.12 -22.81 -20.63
CA ALA A 79 7.23 -21.67 -20.87
C ALA A 79 7.96 -20.48 -21.51
N TYR A 80 9.21 -20.22 -21.09
CA TYR A 80 10.06 -19.19 -21.66
C TYR A 80 10.39 -19.50 -23.14
N GLN A 81 10.82 -20.73 -23.44
CA GLN A 81 11.12 -21.15 -24.80
C GLN A 81 9.89 -21.01 -25.71
N GLN A 82 8.70 -21.40 -25.24
CA GLN A 82 7.46 -21.22 -25.99
C GLN A 82 7.13 -19.74 -26.23
N LEU A 83 7.27 -18.90 -25.20
CA LEU A 83 7.06 -17.46 -25.35
C LEU A 83 8.00 -16.86 -26.39
N TYR A 84 9.29 -17.24 -26.34
CA TYR A 84 10.30 -16.81 -27.29
C TYR A 84 9.94 -17.26 -28.72
N GLN A 85 9.65 -18.55 -28.90
CA GLN A 85 9.31 -19.10 -30.21
C GLN A 85 8.08 -18.42 -30.84
N HIS A 86 7.08 -18.08 -30.02
CA HIS A 86 5.83 -17.51 -30.50
C HIS A 86 5.92 -16.03 -30.91
N TYR A 87 6.77 -15.23 -30.24
CA TYR A 87 6.78 -13.78 -30.41
C TYR A 87 8.12 -13.19 -30.87
N PHE A 88 9.22 -13.82 -30.49
CA PHE A 88 10.55 -13.24 -30.60
C PHE A 88 11.45 -13.91 -31.62
N SER A 89 11.17 -15.17 -32.00
CA SER A 89 11.87 -15.87 -33.08
C SER A 89 11.84 -15.13 -34.42
N ASP A 90 12.71 -15.53 -35.35
CA ASP A 90 12.81 -14.96 -36.70
C ASP A 90 11.50 -15.13 -37.49
N THR A 91 10.82 -16.27 -37.27
CA THR A 91 9.50 -16.57 -37.84
C THR A 91 8.48 -16.74 -36.70
N PRO A 92 8.00 -15.63 -36.10
CA PRO A 92 7.09 -15.71 -34.97
C PRO A 92 5.74 -16.28 -35.39
N LEU A 93 5.14 -17.10 -34.53
CA LEU A 93 3.81 -17.66 -34.77
C LEU A 93 2.72 -16.57 -34.79
N TYR A 94 2.93 -15.48 -34.05
CA TYR A 94 1.97 -14.40 -33.93
C TYR A 94 2.48 -13.08 -34.54
N ASP A 95 1.63 -12.49 -35.37
CA ASP A 95 1.89 -11.21 -36.01
C ASP A 95 2.01 -10.04 -35.01
N SER A 96 2.59 -8.95 -35.49
CA SER A 96 2.79 -7.70 -34.74
C SER A 96 1.51 -7.14 -34.11
N ARG A 97 0.34 -7.34 -34.73
CA ARG A 97 -0.97 -6.95 -34.17
C ARG A 97 -1.28 -7.68 -32.87
N LEU A 98 -1.03 -9.00 -32.83
CA LEU A 98 -1.26 -9.82 -31.65
C LEU A 98 -0.23 -9.54 -30.57
N PHE A 99 1.03 -9.30 -30.94
CA PHE A 99 2.06 -8.82 -30.02
C PHE A 99 1.60 -7.54 -29.31
N ARG A 100 1.16 -6.53 -30.08
CA ARG A 100 0.65 -5.25 -29.53
C ARG A 100 -0.54 -5.46 -28.60
N ARG A 101 -1.45 -6.38 -28.91
CA ARG A 101 -2.60 -6.67 -28.03
C ARG A 101 -2.15 -7.29 -26.70
N ARG A 102 -1.16 -8.19 -26.71
CA ARG A 102 -0.68 -8.90 -25.52
C ARG A 102 0.21 -8.04 -24.62
N PHE A 103 1.22 -7.40 -25.21
CA PHE A 103 2.22 -6.61 -24.47
C PHE A 103 1.85 -5.13 -24.36
N ARG A 104 0.77 -4.70 -25.04
CA ARG A 104 0.28 -3.32 -25.06
C ARG A 104 1.29 -2.30 -25.65
N MET A 105 2.28 -2.78 -26.42
CA MET A 105 3.29 -1.99 -27.13
C MET A 105 3.78 -2.71 -28.41
N SER A 106 4.44 -1.99 -29.33
CA SER A 106 5.06 -2.62 -30.50
C SER A 106 6.31 -3.42 -30.12
N LYS A 107 6.61 -4.46 -30.91
CA LYS A 107 7.84 -5.28 -30.74
C LYS A 107 9.10 -4.41 -30.82
N GLU A 108 9.15 -3.50 -31.80
CA GLU A 108 10.25 -2.54 -31.95
C GLU A 108 10.48 -1.67 -30.71
N LEU A 109 9.41 -1.14 -30.10
CA LEU A 109 9.55 -0.32 -28.89
C LEU A 109 10.00 -1.18 -27.70
N PHE A 110 9.47 -2.40 -27.58
CA PHE A 110 9.89 -3.35 -26.56
C PHE A 110 11.40 -3.63 -26.66
N LEU A 111 11.90 -3.94 -27.86
CA LEU A 111 13.32 -4.21 -28.08
C LEU A 111 14.18 -2.99 -27.76
N LYS A 112 13.79 -1.79 -28.24
CA LYS A 112 14.51 -0.55 -27.91
C LYS A 112 14.62 -0.28 -26.40
N ILE A 113 13.55 -0.52 -25.64
CA ILE A 113 13.57 -0.38 -24.18
C ILE A 113 14.51 -1.42 -23.58
N THR A 114 14.45 -2.66 -24.06
CA THR A 114 15.28 -3.77 -23.57
C THR A 114 16.77 -3.51 -23.83
N ASP A 115 17.12 -2.96 -24.99
CA ASP A 115 18.50 -2.63 -25.37
C ASP A 115 19.02 -1.37 -24.67
N SER A 116 18.13 -0.51 -24.15
CA SER A 116 18.50 0.73 -23.44
C SER A 116 18.81 0.54 -21.95
N VAL A 117 18.53 -0.64 -21.41
CA VAL A 117 18.74 -1.01 -20.00
C VAL A 117 20.02 -1.82 -19.86
#